data_AF-A0A1D6H4S1-F1
#
_entry.id   AF-A0A1D6H4S1-F1
#
_cell.length_a   1.000
_cell.length_b   1.000
_cell.length_c   1.000
_cell.angle_alpha   90.00
_cell.angle_beta   90.00
_cell.angle_gamma   90.00
#
_symmetry.space_group_name_H-M   'P 1'
#
loop_
_entity.id
_entity.type
_entity.pdbx_description
1 polymer ?
#
loop_
_entity_poly.entity_id
_entity_poly.type
_entity_poly.pdbx_seq_one_letter_code
_entity_poly.pdbx_strand_id
1 'polypeptide(L)'
;MAKPLNGSGRSMPRSNEGMRLIFSAVVGVMLGYLFGISFPTVNITKLHFPSSIISYIEDRNSGITTQTLLNHAWASANNHKKNSSESNTDEIPEIYVPTNPKGAERLPPGIVVSETDLYPRRLWGDPSEDLTSEPRYLVTFTVGIGQKANIDAAVRKFSDKFTIMLFHYDGRTTEWDEFEWSKRAIHVSARKQTKWWYAKRFLHPDVVARYDYIFIWDEDLGVEHFNAEKYIELVRKHGLEISQPGLQPDRGLTWQMTKRRGDQEVHKFVEIMATVFSRNAWRCVWHMIQNDLVHGWGLDFALRKCVEVRARCRKEWGIFQTRLADAEKAYYLERGITPPNSTSV
;
A
#
# COMPACT_ATOMS: atom_id res chain seq x y z
N MET A 1 13.19 -77.47 38.39
CA MET A 1 12.65 -76.95 39.68
C MET A 1 13.02 -75.47 39.78
N ALA A 2 12.06 -74.57 39.55
CA ALA A 2 11.93 -73.20 40.07
C ALA A 2 10.96 -72.42 39.15
N LYS A 3 9.98 -71.74 39.76
CA LYS A 3 8.73 -71.18 39.20
C LYS A 3 8.94 -69.95 38.29
N PRO A 4 7.99 -69.63 37.37
CA PRO A 4 7.88 -68.30 36.78
C PRO A 4 7.03 -67.37 37.65
N LEU A 5 7.38 -66.07 37.63
CA LEU A 5 6.67 -64.98 38.28
C LEU A 5 5.61 -64.38 37.34
N ASN A 6 4.41 -64.15 37.88
CA ASN A 6 3.27 -63.49 37.25
C ASN A 6 3.61 -62.05 36.82
N GLY A 7 3.44 -61.74 35.53
CA GLY A 7 3.36 -60.38 35.01
C GLY A 7 1.90 -60.01 34.71
N SER A 8 1.31 -59.18 35.57
CA SER A 8 -0.01 -58.58 35.39
C SER A 8 0.03 -57.52 34.28
N GLY A 9 -0.74 -57.73 33.21
CA GLY A 9 -0.96 -56.74 32.16
C GLY A 9 -1.91 -55.65 32.64
N ARG A 10 -1.41 -54.42 32.77
CA ARG A 10 -2.22 -53.20 32.88
C ARG A 10 -2.47 -52.64 31.47
N SER A 11 -3.72 -52.65 31.03
CA SER A 11 -4.18 -51.93 29.85
C SER A 11 -4.26 -50.42 30.15
N MET A 12 -3.58 -49.61 29.32
CA MET A 12 -3.75 -48.16 29.28
C MET A 12 -4.99 -47.79 28.44
N PRO A 13 -5.80 -46.79 28.83
CA PRO A 13 -6.90 -46.30 28.01
C PRO A 13 -6.37 -45.44 26.85
N ARG A 14 -6.82 -45.73 25.62
CA ARG A 14 -6.59 -44.90 24.43
C ARG A 14 -7.19 -43.50 24.62
N SER A 15 -6.42 -42.44 24.38
CA SER A 15 -6.91 -41.06 24.45
C SER A 15 -7.87 -40.76 23.28
N ASN A 16 -9.01 -40.13 23.59
CA ASN A 16 -10.05 -39.72 22.63
C ASN A 16 -9.74 -38.35 21.96
N GLU A 17 -8.47 -37.98 21.82
CA GLU A 17 -8.08 -36.67 21.27
C GLU A 17 -8.47 -36.49 19.80
N GLY A 18 -8.35 -37.53 18.98
CA GLY A 18 -8.77 -37.48 17.58
C GLY A 18 -10.26 -37.22 17.41
N MET A 19 -11.09 -37.77 18.31
CA MET A 19 -12.54 -37.59 18.26
C MET A 19 -12.96 -36.16 18.68
N ARG A 20 -12.22 -35.53 19.60
CA ARG A 20 -12.43 -34.12 19.99
C ARG A 20 -12.08 -33.15 18.86
N LEU A 21 -10.99 -33.38 18.15
CA LEU A 21 -10.58 -32.54 17.01
C LEU A 21 -11.59 -32.60 15.87
N ILE A 22 -12.04 -33.81 15.51
CA ILE A 22 -13.08 -33.99 14.49
C ILE A 22 -14.38 -33.30 14.91
N PHE A 23 -14.79 -33.45 16.16
CA PHE A 23 -16.01 -32.80 16.66
C PHE A 23 -15.90 -31.27 16.62
N SER A 24 -14.76 -30.70 17.01
CA SER A 24 -14.54 -29.24 16.95
C SER A 24 -14.56 -28.68 15.52
N ALA A 25 -14.00 -29.41 14.56
CA ALA A 25 -14.01 -29.02 13.15
C ALA A 25 -15.42 -29.06 12.55
N VAL A 26 -16.19 -30.11 12.87
CA VAL A 26 -17.58 -30.24 12.40
C VAL A 26 -18.46 -29.14 12.98
N VAL A 27 -18.31 -28.82 14.27
CA VAL A 27 -19.05 -27.72 14.92
C VAL A 27 -18.67 -26.36 14.31
N GLY A 28 -17.38 -26.13 14.01
CA GLY A 28 -16.91 -24.90 13.35
C GLY A 28 -17.48 -24.73 11.94
N VAL A 29 -17.54 -25.80 11.15
CA VAL A 29 -18.13 -25.78 9.80
C VAL A 29 -19.64 -25.54 9.86
N MET A 30 -20.34 -26.18 10.80
CA MET A 30 -21.78 -25.98 10.98
C MET A 30 -22.12 -24.55 11.43
N LEU A 31 -21.35 -23.99 12.37
CA LEU A 31 -21.49 -22.59 12.79
C LEU A 31 -21.17 -21.62 11.66
N GLY A 32 -20.08 -21.84 10.92
CA GLY A 32 -19.71 -21.01 9.77
C GLY A 32 -20.77 -21.04 8.65
N TYR A 33 -21.35 -22.21 8.39
CA TYR A 33 -22.46 -22.36 7.44
C TYR A 33 -23.70 -21.63 7.94
N LEU A 34 -24.10 -21.79 9.21
CA LEU A 34 -25.26 -21.09 9.78
C LEU A 34 -25.09 -19.57 9.75
N PHE A 35 -23.91 -19.03 10.08
CA PHE A 35 -23.63 -17.61 9.94
C PHE A 35 -23.64 -17.17 8.47
N GLY A 36 -23.12 -17.98 7.55
CA GLY A 36 -23.10 -17.67 6.11
C GLY A 36 -24.48 -17.60 5.45
N ILE A 37 -25.45 -18.41 5.89
CA ILE A 37 -26.83 -18.43 5.35
C ILE A 37 -27.73 -17.41 6.05
N SER A 38 -27.39 -17.01 7.28
CA SER A 38 -28.19 -16.06 8.07
C SER A 38 -28.03 -14.60 7.61
N PHE A 39 -27.09 -14.31 6.72
CA PHE A 39 -27.06 -13.05 6.00
C PHE A 39 -28.01 -13.12 4.81
N PRO A 40 -29.06 -12.28 4.73
CA PRO A 40 -29.86 -12.20 3.52
C PRO A 40 -28.94 -11.84 2.37
N THR A 41 -28.97 -12.63 1.30
CA THR A 41 -28.32 -12.30 0.03
C THR A 41 -28.87 -10.97 -0.44
N VAL A 42 -28.11 -9.89 -0.20
CA VAL A 42 -28.50 -8.56 -0.64
C VAL A 42 -28.50 -8.59 -2.16
N ASN A 43 -29.69 -8.58 -2.75
CA ASN A 43 -29.87 -8.56 -4.19
C ASN A 43 -29.34 -7.20 -4.71
N ILE A 44 -28.13 -7.18 -5.29
CA ILE A 44 -27.47 -5.97 -5.84
C ILE A 44 -28.12 -5.58 -7.18
N THR A 45 -29.44 -5.52 -7.24
CA THR A 45 -30.19 -5.09 -8.44
C THR A 45 -31.17 -3.97 -8.10
N LYS A 46 -30.69 -2.98 -7.33
CA LYS A 46 -31.15 -1.57 -7.32
C LYS A 46 -30.43 -0.79 -6.22
N LEU A 47 -29.17 -0.42 -6.45
CA LEU A 47 -28.59 0.73 -5.77
C LEU A 47 -29.15 1.98 -6.45
N HIS A 48 -30.25 2.52 -5.92
CA HIS A 48 -30.61 3.90 -6.20
C HIS A 48 -29.57 4.78 -5.51
N PHE A 49 -28.60 5.26 -6.29
CA PHE A 49 -27.69 6.30 -5.84
C PHE A 49 -28.51 7.56 -5.54
N PRO A 50 -28.46 8.10 -4.32
CA PRO A 50 -28.97 9.43 -4.06
C PRO A 50 -28.21 10.40 -4.96
N SER A 51 -28.91 11.40 -5.49
CA SER A 51 -28.37 12.42 -6.40
C SER A 51 -27.19 13.25 -5.83
N SER A 52 -26.73 12.95 -4.61
CA SER A 52 -25.53 13.51 -3.99
C SER A 52 -24.21 12.95 -4.54
N ILE A 53 -24.23 11.89 -5.36
CA ILE A 53 -23.03 11.41 -6.08
C ILE A 53 -22.87 12.11 -7.45
N ILE A 54 -23.95 12.69 -8.00
CA ILE A 54 -23.93 13.44 -9.27
C ILE A 54 -23.67 14.95 -9.05
N SER A 55 -23.64 15.45 -7.82
CA SER A 55 -23.29 16.86 -7.57
C SER A 55 -21.78 17.16 -7.71
N TYR A 56 -20.92 16.15 -7.89
CA TYR A 56 -19.48 16.37 -8.01
C TYR A 56 -18.97 16.54 -9.45
N ILE A 57 -19.82 16.33 -10.46
CA ILE A 57 -19.45 16.51 -11.88
C ILE A 57 -20.26 17.62 -12.55
N GLU A 58 -21.36 18.10 -11.94
CA GLU A 58 -22.20 19.11 -12.56
C GLU A 58 -22.55 20.24 -11.60
N ASP A 59 -21.52 21.02 -11.19
CA ASP A 59 -21.79 22.39 -10.74
C ASP A 59 -21.84 23.31 -11.96
N ARG A 60 -23.05 23.42 -12.49
CA ARG A 60 -23.51 24.47 -13.39
C ARG A 60 -23.20 25.82 -12.76
N ASN A 61 -22.02 26.41 -13.05
CA ASN A 61 -21.78 27.87 -13.13
C ASN A 61 -20.30 28.29 -13.27
N SER A 62 -19.33 27.39 -13.46
CA SER A 62 -18.00 27.79 -13.92
C SER A 62 -17.84 27.48 -15.41
N GLY A 63 -17.79 28.52 -16.24
CA GLY A 63 -17.58 28.44 -17.68
C GLY A 63 -16.17 27.99 -18.07
N ILE A 64 -15.67 26.90 -17.49
CA ILE A 64 -14.45 26.24 -17.92
C ILE A 64 -14.87 25.19 -18.94
N THR A 65 -14.89 25.62 -20.21
CA THR A 65 -15.11 24.71 -21.34
C THR A 65 -14.09 23.57 -21.28
N THR A 66 -14.52 22.34 -21.60
CA THR A 66 -13.65 21.18 -21.80
C THR A 66 -12.46 21.48 -22.73
N GLN A 67 -12.65 22.44 -23.65
CA GLN A 67 -11.60 23.03 -24.48
C GLN A 67 -10.45 23.65 -23.68
N THR A 68 -10.69 24.27 -22.52
CA THR A 68 -9.67 24.95 -21.69
C THR A 68 -8.79 23.95 -20.96
N LEU A 69 -9.37 22.84 -20.49
CA LEU A 69 -8.64 21.71 -19.91
C LEU A 69 -7.79 21.00 -20.96
N LEU A 70 -8.34 20.80 -22.16
CA LEU A 70 -7.59 20.28 -23.30
C LEU A 70 -6.47 21.26 -23.70
N ASN A 71 -6.74 22.55 -23.80
CA ASN A 71 -5.70 23.53 -24.13
C ASN A 71 -4.58 23.59 -23.08
N HIS A 72 -4.89 23.40 -21.79
CA HIS A 72 -3.88 23.29 -20.73
C HIS A 72 -3.02 22.02 -20.86
N ALA A 73 -3.65 20.88 -21.15
CA ALA A 73 -2.93 19.62 -21.39
C ALA A 73 -2.04 19.72 -22.64
N TRP A 74 -2.51 20.39 -23.69
CA TRP A 74 -1.77 20.59 -24.94
C TRP A 74 -0.67 21.66 -24.83
N ALA A 75 -0.87 22.71 -24.02
CA ALA A 75 0.18 23.70 -23.72
C ALA A 75 1.32 23.07 -22.89
N SER A 76 0.98 22.18 -21.95
CA SER A 76 1.97 21.40 -21.19
C SER A 76 2.79 20.49 -22.12
N ALA A 77 2.13 19.80 -23.06
CA ALA A 77 2.80 18.96 -24.05
C ALA A 77 3.70 19.74 -25.04
N ASN A 78 3.34 20.99 -25.38
CA ASN A 78 4.14 21.82 -26.28
C ASN A 78 5.37 22.46 -25.63
N ASN A 79 5.36 22.70 -24.31
CA ASN A 79 6.54 23.22 -23.60
C ASN A 79 7.65 22.17 -23.46
N HIS A 80 7.33 20.87 -23.51
CA HIS A 80 8.33 19.80 -23.53
C HIS A 80 9.05 19.63 -24.87
N LYS A 81 8.61 20.29 -25.94
CA LYS A 81 9.27 20.25 -27.25
C LYS A 81 10.50 21.16 -27.38
N LYS A 82 10.79 22.02 -26.38
CA LYS A 82 11.87 23.01 -26.47
C LYS A 82 13.21 22.62 -25.84
N ASN A 83 13.28 21.52 -25.10
CA ASN A 83 14.54 20.97 -24.58
C ASN A 83 14.69 19.52 -25.01
N SER A 84 15.13 19.32 -26.25
CA SER A 84 15.48 18.00 -26.76
C SER A 84 16.84 17.56 -26.21
N SER A 85 16.81 16.67 -25.22
CA SER A 85 17.81 15.61 -25.08
C SER A 85 17.07 14.31 -24.80
N GLU A 86 17.33 13.33 -25.64
CA GLU A 86 16.69 12.02 -25.77
C GLU A 86 16.33 11.34 -24.43
N SER A 87 15.06 10.98 -24.29
CA SER A 87 14.57 9.91 -23.41
C SER A 87 13.30 9.36 -24.03
N ASN A 88 13.44 8.25 -24.77
CA ASN A 88 12.31 7.39 -25.15
C ASN A 88 11.80 6.71 -23.88
N THR A 89 10.74 7.25 -23.31
CA THR A 89 9.83 6.48 -22.46
C THR A 89 8.42 6.84 -22.88
N ASP A 90 7.66 5.83 -23.31
CA ASP A 90 6.20 5.88 -23.44
C ASP A 90 5.59 6.24 -22.08
N GLU A 91 5.54 7.54 -21.76
CA GLU A 91 4.89 8.02 -20.55
C GLU A 91 3.37 7.91 -20.71
N ILE A 92 2.83 6.84 -20.15
CA ILE A 92 1.40 6.68 -19.90
C ILE A 92 0.92 7.93 -19.14
N PRO A 93 -0.17 8.60 -19.58
CA PRO A 93 -0.67 9.78 -18.87
C PRO A 93 -0.96 9.42 -17.41
N GLU A 94 -0.33 10.14 -16.49
CA GLU A 94 -0.62 10.00 -15.07
C GLU A 94 -2.10 10.29 -14.84
N ILE A 95 -2.84 9.27 -14.37
CA ILE A 95 -4.28 9.34 -14.07
C ILE A 95 -4.58 10.43 -13.02
N TYR A 96 -3.55 10.87 -12.29
CA TYR A 96 -3.64 11.90 -11.27
C TYR A 96 -2.52 12.91 -11.47
N VAL A 97 -2.90 14.14 -11.81
CA VAL A 97 -2.01 15.30 -11.77
C VAL A 97 -2.27 16.01 -10.44
N PRO A 98 -1.25 16.28 -9.61
CA PRO A 98 -1.42 17.09 -8.41
C PRO A 98 -2.00 18.46 -8.77
N THR A 99 -3.24 18.71 -8.39
CA THR A 99 -3.89 20.02 -8.53
C THR A 99 -3.89 20.74 -7.19
N ASN A 100 -3.84 22.07 -7.21
CA ASN A 100 -4.00 22.87 -5.99
C ASN A 100 -5.28 22.45 -5.25
N PRO A 101 -5.24 22.37 -3.91
CA PRO A 101 -6.43 22.06 -3.13
C PRO A 101 -7.47 23.16 -3.36
N LYS A 102 -8.74 22.77 -3.34
CA LYS A 102 -9.86 23.72 -3.45
C LYS A 102 -9.74 24.80 -2.36
N GLY A 103 -9.89 26.06 -2.75
CA GLY A 103 -9.70 27.23 -1.88
C GLY A 103 -8.31 27.86 -1.93
N ALA A 104 -7.33 27.20 -2.57
CA ALA A 104 -5.98 27.73 -2.77
C ALA A 104 -5.80 28.45 -4.12
N GLU A 105 -6.86 28.66 -4.90
CA GLU A 105 -6.80 29.24 -6.25
C GLU A 105 -6.35 30.71 -6.24
N ARG A 106 -6.49 31.39 -5.10
CA ARG A 106 -6.06 32.79 -4.90
C ARG A 106 -4.61 32.91 -4.44
N LEU A 107 -3.94 31.80 -4.13
CA LEU A 107 -2.55 31.84 -3.69
C LEU A 107 -1.62 32.08 -4.89
N PRO A 108 -0.60 32.94 -4.75
CA PRO A 108 0.45 33.08 -5.74
C PRO A 108 1.05 31.74 -6.19
N PRO A 109 1.45 31.61 -7.48
CA PRO A 109 2.17 30.44 -7.96
C PRO A 109 3.40 30.15 -7.11
N GLY A 110 3.61 28.88 -6.74
CA GLY A 110 4.75 28.45 -5.92
C GLY A 110 4.52 28.48 -4.41
N ILE A 111 3.41 29.04 -3.90
CA ILE A 111 3.03 28.89 -2.48
C ILE A 111 2.54 27.47 -2.19
N VAL A 112 1.71 26.93 -3.10
CA VAL A 112 1.25 25.55 -3.01
C VAL A 112 2.25 24.67 -3.76
N VAL A 113 2.77 23.67 -3.06
CA VAL A 113 3.62 22.62 -3.62
C VAL A 113 2.85 21.32 -3.74
N SER A 114 3.11 20.56 -4.80
CA SER A 114 2.45 19.28 -5.07
C SER A 114 2.89 18.16 -4.14
N GLU A 115 4.05 18.31 -3.52
CA GLU A 115 4.61 17.36 -2.56
C GLU A 115 4.90 18.10 -1.26
N THR A 116 4.38 17.55 -0.16
CA THR A 116 4.85 17.91 1.18
C THR A 116 5.53 16.71 1.83
N ASP A 117 6.31 17.01 2.84
CA ASP A 117 6.95 16.04 3.71
C ASP A 117 6.69 16.37 5.18
N LEU A 118 7.24 15.53 6.05
CA LEU A 118 7.08 15.62 7.50
C LEU A 118 8.17 16.48 8.17
N TYR A 119 8.98 17.20 7.39
CA TYR A 119 10.11 17.94 7.92
C TYR A 119 9.72 19.34 8.41
N PRO A 120 10.11 19.71 9.64
CA PRO A 120 10.04 21.10 10.09
C PRO A 120 10.99 21.97 9.26
N ARG A 121 10.51 23.14 8.82
CA ARG A 121 11.31 24.14 8.11
C ARG A 121 11.43 25.42 8.93
N ARG A 122 12.54 26.13 8.77
CA ARG A 122 12.73 27.47 9.37
C ARG A 122 11.81 28.47 8.67
N LEU A 123 11.40 29.52 9.39
CA LEU A 123 10.56 30.60 8.84
C LEU A 123 11.35 31.66 8.04
N TRP A 124 12.67 31.50 7.95
CA TRP A 124 13.58 32.43 7.27
C TRP A 124 14.75 31.66 6.64
N GLY A 125 15.44 32.30 5.69
CA GLY A 125 16.54 31.70 4.94
C GLY A 125 16.08 30.94 3.70
N ASP A 126 16.98 30.14 3.12
CA ASP A 126 16.66 29.26 2.01
C ASP A 126 16.16 27.90 2.55
N PRO A 127 14.90 27.50 2.27
CA PRO A 127 14.35 26.22 2.73
C PRO A 127 15.10 24.99 2.22
N SER A 128 15.86 25.11 1.12
CA SER A 128 16.68 24.01 0.60
C SER A 128 17.86 23.67 1.53
N GLU A 129 18.29 24.61 2.36
CA GLU A 129 19.35 24.40 3.36
C GLU A 129 18.85 23.64 4.60
N ASP A 130 17.53 23.57 4.82
CA ASP A 130 16.95 22.90 5.99
C ASP A 130 17.04 21.37 5.91
N LEU A 131 17.18 20.84 4.69
CA LEU A 131 17.18 19.40 4.42
C LEU A 131 18.59 18.95 4.00
N THR A 132 19.39 18.52 4.97
CA THR A 132 20.70 17.90 4.67
C THR A 132 20.57 16.52 4.04
N SER A 133 19.42 15.87 4.20
CA SER A 133 19.08 14.61 3.55
C SER A 133 17.59 14.58 3.21
N GLU A 134 17.27 13.95 2.08
CA GLU A 134 15.92 13.87 1.56
C GLU A 134 15.49 12.40 1.45
N PRO A 135 14.96 11.80 2.54
CA PRO A 135 14.53 10.41 2.47
C PRO A 135 13.37 10.24 1.50
N ARG A 136 13.43 9.12 0.78
CA ARG A 136 12.45 8.73 -0.25
C ARG A 136 11.40 7.78 0.28
N TYR A 137 11.60 7.20 1.46
CA TYR A 137 10.73 6.17 2.02
C TYR A 137 10.28 6.53 3.43
N LEU A 138 9.08 6.08 3.80
CA LEU A 138 8.55 6.23 5.14
C LEU A 138 8.31 4.85 5.74
N VAL A 139 8.76 4.63 6.96
CA VAL A 139 8.38 3.47 7.76
C VAL A 139 7.66 3.88 9.02
N THR A 140 6.50 3.27 9.23
CA THR A 140 5.66 3.48 10.40
C THR A 140 5.51 2.19 11.20
N PHE A 141 5.60 2.30 12.51
CA PHE A 141 5.35 1.20 13.44
C PHE A 141 4.28 1.61 14.45
N THR A 142 3.34 0.72 14.74
CA THR A 142 2.38 0.92 15.83
C THR A 142 2.89 0.22 17.08
N VAL A 143 3.39 1.02 18.03
CA VAL A 143 4.28 0.56 19.08
C VAL A 143 3.73 0.78 20.48
N GLY A 144 4.10 -0.13 21.37
CA GLY A 144 4.06 0.00 22.80
C GLY A 144 5.43 -0.33 23.39
N ILE A 145 5.66 0.15 24.61
CA ILE A 145 6.94 0.01 25.32
C ILE A 145 7.41 -1.44 25.48
N GLY A 146 6.48 -2.41 25.46
CA GLY A 146 6.79 -3.84 25.60
C GLY A 146 7.59 -4.41 24.42
N GLN A 147 7.48 -3.82 23.23
CA GLN A 147 8.16 -4.30 22.02
C GLN A 147 9.36 -3.43 21.60
N LYS A 148 9.80 -2.54 22.49
CA LYS A 148 10.87 -1.59 22.24
C LYS A 148 12.15 -2.23 21.68
N ALA A 149 12.57 -3.37 22.23
CA ALA A 149 13.74 -4.10 21.75
C ALA A 149 13.55 -4.64 20.32
N ASN A 150 12.34 -5.08 19.97
CA ASN A 150 12.04 -5.57 18.62
C ASN A 150 12.04 -4.41 17.61
N ILE A 151 11.51 -3.24 18.00
CA ILE A 151 11.54 -2.05 17.17
C ILE A 151 12.97 -1.54 16.97
N ASP A 152 13.84 -1.55 17.98
CA ASP A 152 15.25 -1.23 17.80
C ASP A 152 15.92 -2.16 16.78
N ALA A 153 15.66 -3.48 16.87
CA ALA A 153 16.15 -4.44 15.88
C ALA A 153 15.60 -4.17 14.47
N ALA A 154 14.34 -3.79 14.34
CA ALA A 154 13.70 -3.44 13.08
C ALA A 154 14.29 -2.16 12.47
N VAL A 155 14.41 -1.08 13.24
CA VAL A 155 14.93 0.21 12.79
C VAL A 155 16.34 0.08 12.21
N ARG A 156 17.19 -0.78 12.79
CA ARG A 156 18.54 -1.06 12.28
C ARG A 156 18.57 -1.69 10.88
N LYS A 157 17.44 -2.16 10.35
CA LYS A 157 17.32 -2.70 8.98
C LYS A 157 17.03 -1.64 7.92
N PHE A 158 16.74 -0.40 8.33
CA PHE A 158 16.43 0.71 7.44
C PHE A 158 17.61 1.68 7.35
N SER A 159 17.88 2.15 6.15
CA SER A 159 18.93 3.13 5.86
C SER A 159 18.49 4.56 6.21
N ASP A 160 19.39 5.52 6.03
CA ASP A 160 19.12 6.96 6.11
C ASP A 160 18.12 7.47 5.05
N LYS A 161 17.79 6.66 4.04
CA LYS A 161 16.74 6.95 3.06
C LYS A 161 15.32 6.82 3.62
N PHE A 162 15.18 6.36 4.86
CA PHE A 162 13.90 6.15 5.52
C PHE A 162 13.64 7.21 6.60
N THR A 163 12.49 7.88 6.50
CA THR A 163 11.89 8.54 7.66
C THR A 163 11.25 7.48 8.55
N ILE A 164 11.51 7.55 9.86
CA ILE A 164 10.92 6.65 10.85
C ILE A 164 9.84 7.41 11.61
N MET A 165 8.65 6.82 11.71
CA MET A 165 7.54 7.35 12.48
C MET A 165 6.96 6.27 13.39
N LEU A 166 6.75 6.60 14.65
CA LEU A 166 6.24 5.70 15.67
C LEU A 166 4.86 6.16 16.15
N PHE A 167 3.90 5.24 16.13
CA PHE A 167 2.54 5.43 16.62
C PHE A 167 2.37 4.78 17.99
N HIS A 168 2.42 5.59 19.05
CA HIS A 168 2.46 5.16 20.45
C HIS A 168 1.06 4.98 21.02
N TYR A 169 0.51 3.76 20.92
CA TYR A 169 -0.83 3.46 21.45
C TYR A 169 -0.90 3.42 22.99
N ASP A 170 0.24 3.36 23.66
CA ASP A 170 0.36 3.30 25.12
C ASP A 170 0.54 4.67 25.79
N GLY A 171 0.81 5.72 25.01
CA GLY A 171 1.05 7.06 25.55
C GLY A 171 2.48 7.33 26.02
N ARG A 172 3.46 6.44 25.74
CA ARG A 172 4.81 6.49 26.31
C ARG A 172 5.85 6.84 25.27
N THR A 173 6.17 8.14 25.12
CA THR A 173 7.16 8.61 24.15
C THR A 173 8.54 8.84 24.76
N THR A 174 8.61 9.42 25.97
CA THR A 174 9.87 9.83 26.62
C THR A 174 10.84 8.68 26.88
N GLU A 175 10.32 7.49 27.12
CA GLU A 175 11.14 6.34 27.42
C GLU A 175 11.95 5.88 26.20
N TRP A 176 11.52 6.23 24.99
CA TRP A 176 12.22 5.91 23.76
C TRP A 176 13.48 6.77 23.53
N ASP A 177 13.64 7.86 24.28
CA ASP A 177 14.80 8.77 24.20
C ASP A 177 16.14 8.09 24.55
N GLU A 178 16.12 6.87 25.09
CA GLU A 178 17.33 6.05 25.26
C GLU A 178 18.01 5.70 23.93
N PHE A 179 17.27 5.70 22.83
CA PHE A 179 17.81 5.45 21.50
C PHE A 179 18.07 6.74 20.74
N GLU A 180 19.31 6.94 20.30
CA GLU A 180 19.69 8.12 19.50
C GLU A 180 18.94 8.22 18.16
N TRP A 181 18.54 7.10 17.57
CA TRP A 181 17.70 7.13 16.37
C TRP A 181 16.26 7.60 16.70
N SER A 182 15.76 7.34 17.91
CA SER A 182 14.40 7.71 18.31
C SER A 182 14.25 9.22 18.45
N LYS A 183 15.28 9.91 18.93
CA LYS A 183 15.30 11.39 19.01
C LYS A 183 15.13 12.08 17.65
N ARG A 184 15.43 11.37 16.55
CA ARG A 184 15.27 11.83 15.17
C ARG A 184 14.01 11.27 14.50
N ALA A 185 13.34 10.32 15.13
CA ALA A 185 12.09 9.75 14.64
C ALA A 185 10.92 10.68 14.95
N ILE A 186 9.82 10.51 14.22
CA ILE A 186 8.58 11.24 14.47
C ILE A 186 7.73 10.42 15.43
N HIS A 187 7.38 11.00 16.57
CA HIS A 187 6.55 10.36 17.57
C HIS A 187 5.12 10.92 17.52
N VAL A 188 4.14 10.06 17.29
CA VAL A 188 2.72 10.41 17.39
C VAL A 188 2.10 9.54 18.47
N SER A 189 1.40 10.15 19.44
CA SER A 189 0.85 9.42 20.57
C SER A 189 -0.63 9.73 20.81
N ALA A 190 -1.43 8.67 20.84
CA ALA A 190 -2.84 8.67 21.17
C ALA A 190 -3.19 7.34 21.85
N ARG A 191 -3.62 7.42 23.12
CA ARG A 191 -3.85 6.22 23.93
C ARG A 191 -4.97 5.35 23.34
N LYS A 192 -4.75 4.03 23.35
CA LYS A 192 -5.75 2.99 22.99
C LYS A 192 -6.28 3.12 21.56
N GLN A 193 -5.45 3.57 20.63
CA GLN A 193 -5.79 3.66 19.21
C GLN A 193 -5.12 2.54 18.40
N THR A 194 -5.74 2.16 17.29
CA THR A 194 -5.25 1.09 16.42
C THR A 194 -4.38 1.63 15.29
N LYS A 195 -3.57 0.75 14.69
CA LYS A 195 -2.67 1.09 13.57
C LYS A 195 -3.33 1.90 12.46
N TRP A 196 -4.51 1.43 12.02
CA TRP A 196 -5.25 2.08 10.94
C TRP A 196 -5.89 3.41 11.34
N TRP A 197 -6.21 3.59 12.63
CA TRP A 197 -6.67 4.88 13.15
C TRP A 197 -5.59 5.96 13.02
N TYR A 198 -4.32 5.61 13.31
CA TYR A 198 -3.16 6.49 13.13
C TYR A 198 -2.91 6.75 11.64
N ALA A 199 -2.81 5.69 10.84
CA ALA A 199 -2.54 5.81 9.41
C ALA A 199 -3.58 6.73 8.73
N LYS A 200 -4.86 6.61 9.08
CA LYS A 200 -5.91 7.46 8.54
C LYS A 200 -5.72 8.95 8.87
N ARG A 201 -5.19 9.28 10.04
CA ARG A 201 -5.10 10.67 10.55
C ARG A 201 -3.78 11.36 10.23
N PHE A 202 -2.68 10.60 10.24
CA PHE A 202 -1.34 11.17 10.14
C PHE A 202 -0.64 10.88 8.81
N LEU A 203 -1.15 9.92 8.04
CA LEU A 203 -0.62 9.59 6.71
C LEU A 203 -1.60 10.04 5.62
N HIS A 204 -2.12 11.26 5.70
CA HIS A 204 -2.93 11.81 4.60
C HIS A 204 -2.08 11.80 3.31
N PRO A 205 -2.62 11.42 2.13
CA PRO A 205 -1.81 11.25 0.94
C PRO A 205 -1.07 12.51 0.51
N ASP A 206 -1.66 13.68 0.78
CA ASP A 206 -1.01 14.96 0.51
C ASP A 206 0.09 15.28 1.52
N VAL A 207 0.04 14.73 2.74
CA VAL A 207 1.04 14.90 3.82
C VAL A 207 2.27 14.03 3.60
N VAL A 208 2.07 12.81 3.12
CA VAL A 208 3.13 11.86 2.81
C VAL A 208 3.46 11.83 1.32
N ALA A 209 3.05 12.87 0.59
CA ALA A 209 3.14 12.95 -0.85
C ALA A 209 4.57 12.86 -1.37
N ARG A 210 5.60 13.17 -0.58
CA ARG A 210 7.01 13.05 -0.98
C ARG A 210 7.54 11.61 -1.01
N TYR A 211 6.96 10.69 -0.23
CA TYR A 211 7.50 9.35 -0.09
C TYR A 211 7.08 8.46 -1.26
N ASP A 212 8.01 7.70 -1.84
CA ASP A 212 7.74 6.72 -2.90
C ASP A 212 6.99 5.51 -2.37
N TYR A 213 7.42 5.04 -1.20
CA TYR A 213 6.93 3.85 -0.54
C TYR A 213 6.70 4.13 0.95
N ILE A 214 5.56 3.66 1.44
CA ILE A 214 5.08 3.86 2.81
C ILE A 214 4.87 2.49 3.43
N PHE A 215 5.66 2.19 4.46
CA PHE A 215 5.61 0.94 5.22
C PHE A 215 4.73 1.17 6.45
N ILE A 216 3.75 0.29 6.66
CA ILE A 216 2.83 0.34 7.79
C ILE A 216 2.87 -1.02 8.48
N TRP A 217 3.72 -1.12 9.50
CA TRP A 217 4.14 -2.38 10.11
C TRP A 217 3.67 -2.52 11.56
N ASP A 218 3.40 -3.76 11.95
CA ASP A 218 3.21 -4.16 13.34
C ASP A 218 4.55 -4.21 14.10
N GLU A 219 4.48 -4.16 15.42
CA GLU A 219 5.65 -4.04 16.30
C GLU A 219 6.34 -5.36 16.66
N ASP A 220 5.73 -6.49 16.36
CA ASP A 220 6.16 -7.84 16.78
C ASP A 220 6.71 -8.69 15.61
N LEU A 221 7.05 -8.05 14.49
CA LEU A 221 7.63 -8.71 13.32
C LEU A 221 9.08 -9.12 13.56
N GLY A 222 9.42 -10.37 13.22
CA GLY A 222 10.80 -10.86 13.16
C GLY A 222 11.52 -10.34 11.91
N VAL A 223 12.69 -9.74 12.11
CA VAL A 223 13.44 -9.02 11.06
C VAL A 223 14.85 -9.58 10.82
N GLU A 224 15.18 -10.74 11.38
CA GLU A 224 16.52 -11.32 11.40
C GLU A 224 17.13 -11.36 9.99
N HIS A 225 16.34 -11.79 9.01
CA HIS A 225 16.73 -11.94 7.60
C HIS A 225 16.21 -10.83 6.68
N PHE A 226 15.61 -9.77 7.22
CA PHE A 226 15.07 -8.68 6.42
C PHE A 226 16.17 -7.68 6.02
N ASN A 227 16.07 -7.16 4.79
CA ASN A 227 16.90 -6.08 4.26
C ASN A 227 15.99 -5.12 3.46
N ALA A 228 15.87 -3.88 3.94
CA ALA A 228 14.94 -2.90 3.38
C ALA A 228 15.29 -2.47 1.95
N GLU A 229 16.58 -2.23 1.66
CA GLU A 229 17.02 -1.82 0.32
C GLU A 229 16.76 -2.94 -0.70
N LYS A 230 17.13 -4.18 -0.34
CA LYS A 230 16.90 -5.32 -1.23
C LYS A 230 15.43 -5.59 -1.47
N TYR A 231 14.60 -5.37 -0.45
CA TYR A 231 13.15 -5.46 -0.58
C TYR A 231 12.62 -4.41 -1.56
N ILE A 232 13.03 -3.15 -1.42
CA ILE A 232 12.63 -2.07 -2.34
C ILE A 232 13.07 -2.34 -3.79
N GLU A 233 14.27 -2.89 -3.99
CA GLU A 233 14.71 -3.33 -5.33
C GLU A 233 13.74 -4.33 -5.95
N LEU A 234 13.29 -5.33 -5.18
CA LEU A 234 12.33 -6.33 -5.66
C LEU A 234 10.95 -5.72 -5.95
N VAL A 235 10.48 -4.83 -5.07
CA VAL A 235 9.21 -4.09 -5.24
C VAL A 235 9.23 -3.31 -6.55
N ARG A 236 10.34 -2.60 -6.84
CA ARG A 236 10.50 -1.86 -8.10
C ARG A 236 10.62 -2.78 -9.30
N LYS A 237 11.47 -3.82 -9.23
CA LYS A 237 11.68 -4.81 -10.29
C LYS A 237 10.36 -5.40 -10.79
N HIS A 238 9.45 -5.68 -9.87
CA HIS A 238 8.16 -6.30 -10.18
C HIS A 238 6.99 -5.30 -10.27
N GLY A 239 7.25 -3.99 -10.17
CA GLY A 239 6.21 -2.96 -10.24
C GLY A 239 5.11 -3.12 -9.19
N LEU A 240 5.46 -3.56 -7.98
CA LEU A 240 4.50 -3.84 -6.92
C LEU A 240 4.02 -2.54 -6.26
N GLU A 241 2.73 -2.25 -6.43
CA GLU A 241 2.08 -1.07 -5.86
C GLU A 241 1.61 -1.29 -4.41
N ILE A 242 1.29 -2.54 -4.07
CA ILE A 242 0.96 -2.99 -2.71
C ILE A 242 1.69 -4.30 -2.49
N SER A 243 2.51 -4.38 -1.45
CA SER A 243 3.39 -5.51 -1.19
C SER A 243 3.60 -5.76 0.31
N GLN A 244 4.20 -6.90 0.62
CA GLN A 244 4.66 -7.29 1.95
C GLN A 244 5.90 -8.19 1.78
N PRO A 245 6.88 -8.18 2.71
CA PRO A 245 7.93 -9.19 2.77
C PRO A 245 7.36 -10.60 3.04
N GLY A 246 7.87 -11.63 2.35
CA GLY A 246 7.46 -13.00 2.61
C GLY A 246 7.91 -13.49 3.99
N LEU A 247 7.02 -14.12 4.75
CA LEU A 247 7.29 -14.61 6.10
C LEU A 247 8.04 -15.96 6.12
N GLN A 248 8.79 -16.21 7.18
CA GLN A 248 9.54 -17.47 7.33
C GLN A 248 8.57 -18.66 7.51
N PRO A 249 8.74 -19.78 6.77
CA PRO A 249 7.77 -20.88 6.79
C PRO A 249 7.65 -21.69 8.10
N ASP A 250 8.65 -21.61 8.98
CA ASP A 250 8.92 -22.56 10.08
C ASP A 250 8.43 -22.10 11.46
N ARG A 251 7.92 -20.88 11.62
CA ARG A 251 7.26 -20.43 12.85
C ARG A 251 5.73 -20.57 12.70
N GLY A 252 5.14 -21.47 13.49
CA GLY A 252 3.80 -22.05 13.34
C GLY A 252 2.56 -21.13 13.35
N LEU A 253 2.73 -19.81 13.46
CA LEU A 253 1.64 -18.82 13.40
C LEU A 253 1.49 -18.16 12.02
N THR A 254 2.28 -18.57 11.03
CA THR A 254 2.32 -17.93 9.71
C THR A 254 1.26 -18.50 8.77
N TRP A 255 0.38 -17.64 8.24
CA TRP A 255 -0.59 -18.00 7.19
C TRP A 255 0.12 -18.56 5.95
N GLN A 256 -0.37 -19.68 5.40
CA GLN A 256 0.28 -20.36 4.27
C GLN A 256 0.46 -19.46 3.04
N MET A 257 -0.44 -18.49 2.85
CA MET A 257 -0.39 -17.54 1.74
C MET A 257 0.62 -16.40 1.93
N THR A 258 1.14 -16.15 3.13
CA THR A 258 2.16 -15.12 3.41
C THR A 258 3.58 -15.68 3.49
N LYS A 259 3.72 -17.01 3.49
CA LYS A 259 5.01 -17.68 3.55
C LYS A 259 5.85 -17.42 2.31
N ARG A 260 7.11 -17.06 2.54
CA ARG A 260 8.15 -17.01 1.52
C ARG A 260 8.25 -18.36 0.82
N ARG A 261 8.23 -18.33 -0.51
CA ARG A 261 8.39 -19.51 -1.36
C ARG A 261 9.84 -19.58 -1.85
N GLY A 262 10.44 -20.76 -1.82
CA GLY A 262 11.84 -20.93 -2.23
C GLY A 262 12.06 -20.83 -3.74
N ASP A 263 11.02 -21.12 -4.51
CA ASP A 263 10.99 -21.17 -5.97
C ASP A 263 10.52 -19.87 -6.64
N GLN A 264 10.01 -18.90 -5.87
CA GLN A 264 9.36 -17.69 -6.39
C GLN A 264 9.82 -16.45 -5.63
N GLU A 265 10.15 -15.37 -6.36
CA GLU A 265 10.48 -14.06 -5.76
C GLU A 265 9.24 -13.34 -5.23
N VAL A 266 8.06 -13.58 -5.84
CA VAL A 266 6.79 -12.92 -5.50
C VAL A 266 5.61 -13.89 -5.57
N HIS A 267 4.58 -13.67 -4.75
CA HIS A 267 3.31 -14.39 -4.82
C HIS A 267 2.13 -13.46 -4.49
N LYS A 268 0.91 -13.93 -4.73
CA LYS A 268 -0.31 -13.09 -4.82
C LYS A 268 -1.08 -12.98 -3.50
N PHE A 269 -0.44 -12.52 -2.43
CA PHE A 269 -1.15 -12.16 -1.20
C PHE A 269 -0.33 -11.17 -0.36
N VAL A 270 -1.01 -10.19 0.23
CA VAL A 270 -0.45 -9.19 1.15
C VAL A 270 -1.34 -9.17 2.38
N GLU A 271 -0.73 -9.36 3.56
CA GLU A 271 -1.41 -9.23 4.84
C GLU A 271 -1.16 -7.84 5.43
N ILE A 272 -2.11 -7.32 6.20
CA ILE A 272 -2.09 -5.99 6.78
C ILE A 272 -0.97 -5.80 7.80
N MET A 273 -0.33 -6.86 8.30
CA MET A 273 0.68 -6.78 9.35
C MET A 273 1.96 -6.04 8.93
N ALA A 274 2.40 -6.20 7.68
CA ALA A 274 3.68 -5.72 7.17
C ALA A 274 3.54 -5.05 5.80
N THR A 275 2.43 -4.32 5.62
CA THR A 275 2.09 -3.71 4.33
C THR A 275 3.08 -2.63 3.92
N VAL A 276 3.35 -2.59 2.63
CA VAL A 276 4.10 -1.53 1.96
C VAL A 276 3.26 -1.05 0.77
N PHE A 277 3.02 0.25 0.71
CA PHE A 277 2.24 0.89 -0.34
C PHE A 277 3.14 1.79 -1.15
N SER A 278 3.01 1.76 -2.47
CA SER A 278 3.47 2.88 -3.29
C SER A 278 2.67 4.14 -2.94
N ARG A 279 3.25 5.31 -3.22
CA ARG A 279 2.57 6.61 -3.12
C ARG A 279 1.19 6.60 -3.79
N ASN A 280 1.12 5.99 -4.98
CA ASN A 280 -0.09 5.94 -5.80
C ASN A 280 -1.15 4.99 -5.22
N ALA A 281 -0.74 3.81 -4.75
CA ALA A 281 -1.66 2.89 -4.10
C ALA A 281 -2.19 3.48 -2.80
N TRP A 282 -1.32 4.13 -2.02
CA TRP A 282 -1.70 4.73 -0.74
C TRP A 282 -2.78 5.79 -0.89
N ARG A 283 -2.70 6.64 -1.93
CA ARG A 283 -3.77 7.61 -2.26
C ARG A 283 -5.15 6.95 -2.34
N CYS A 284 -5.26 5.82 -3.03
CA CYS A 284 -6.52 5.08 -3.11
C CYS A 284 -6.89 4.40 -1.79
N VAL A 285 -5.94 3.70 -1.17
CA VAL A 285 -6.16 2.93 0.07
C VAL A 285 -6.61 3.83 1.22
N TRP A 286 -6.01 5.01 1.34
CA TRP A 286 -6.37 5.98 2.36
C TRP A 286 -7.86 6.38 2.28
N HIS A 287 -8.41 6.52 1.07
CA HIS A 287 -9.83 6.82 0.87
C HIS A 287 -10.74 5.61 1.15
N MET A 288 -10.23 4.39 1.03
CA MET A 288 -10.96 3.19 1.43
C MET A 288 -11.09 3.04 2.95
N ILE A 289 -10.10 3.52 3.71
CA ILE A 289 -10.11 3.47 5.16
C ILE A 289 -11.08 4.54 5.69
N GLN A 290 -12.10 4.11 6.41
CA GLN A 290 -13.05 5.01 7.05
C GLN A 290 -12.49 5.57 8.37
N ASN A 291 -12.96 6.76 8.77
CA ASN A 291 -12.47 7.44 9.98
C ASN A 291 -12.85 6.74 11.30
N ASP A 292 -13.93 5.99 11.26
CA ASP A 292 -14.53 5.17 12.32
C ASP A 292 -14.04 3.71 12.27
N LEU A 293 -13.15 3.37 11.34
CA LEU A 293 -12.59 2.02 11.25
C LEU A 293 -11.74 1.73 12.50
N VAL A 294 -12.30 0.94 13.41
CA VAL A 294 -11.64 0.58 14.67
C VAL A 294 -10.61 -0.54 14.47
N HIS A 295 -10.76 -1.38 13.45
CA HIS A 295 -9.83 -2.49 13.17
C HIS A 295 -9.54 -2.67 11.68
N GLY A 296 -8.40 -3.29 11.35
CA GLY A 296 -8.00 -3.57 9.97
C GLY A 296 -8.59 -4.85 9.36
N TRP A 297 -9.32 -5.67 10.13
CA TRP A 297 -9.74 -7.00 9.67
C TRP A 297 -10.54 -6.93 8.36
N GLY A 298 -10.12 -7.72 7.37
CA GLY A 298 -10.73 -7.78 6.05
C GLY A 298 -10.18 -6.78 5.03
N LEU A 299 -9.37 -5.80 5.45
CA LEU A 299 -8.70 -4.88 4.52
C LEU A 299 -7.81 -5.64 3.53
N ASP A 300 -7.16 -6.73 3.94
CA ASP A 300 -6.33 -7.61 3.11
C ASP A 300 -7.00 -8.00 1.78
N PHE A 301 -8.31 -8.26 1.84
CA PHE A 301 -9.11 -8.67 0.67
C PHE A 301 -9.63 -7.49 -0.15
N ALA A 302 -9.65 -6.29 0.45
CA ALA A 302 -10.17 -5.07 -0.15
C ALA A 302 -9.07 -4.24 -0.83
N LEU A 303 -7.85 -4.20 -0.27
CA LEU A 303 -6.74 -3.38 -0.76
C LEU A 303 -6.42 -3.60 -2.25
N ARG A 304 -6.65 -4.82 -2.76
CA ARG A 304 -6.47 -5.15 -4.19
C ARG A 304 -7.28 -4.27 -5.15
N LYS A 305 -8.41 -3.69 -4.69
CA LYS A 305 -9.24 -2.78 -5.51
C LYS A 305 -8.46 -1.55 -5.98
N CYS A 306 -7.48 -1.11 -5.20
CA CYS A 306 -6.64 0.03 -5.54
C CYS A 306 -5.55 -0.26 -6.60
N VAL A 307 -5.35 -1.52 -6.96
CA VAL A 307 -4.37 -1.92 -7.98
C VAL A 307 -5.03 -2.58 -9.19
N GLU A 308 -6.18 -3.23 -9.01
CA GLU A 308 -6.87 -3.98 -10.06
C GLU A 308 -7.36 -3.09 -11.21
N VAL A 309 -7.94 -1.92 -10.91
CA VAL A 309 -8.40 -0.99 -11.97
C VAL A 309 -7.22 -0.49 -12.79
N ARG A 310 -6.12 -0.09 -12.14
CA ARG A 310 -4.91 0.36 -12.84
C ARG A 310 -4.31 -0.74 -13.70
N ALA A 311 -4.25 -1.98 -13.20
CA ALA A 311 -3.80 -3.13 -13.98
C ALA A 311 -4.70 -3.41 -15.19
N ARG A 312 -6.02 -3.32 -15.02
CA ARG A 312 -6.99 -3.44 -16.11
C ARG A 312 -6.83 -2.34 -17.14
N CYS A 313 -6.76 -1.08 -16.74
CA CYS A 313 -6.56 0.06 -17.63
C CYS A 313 -5.25 -0.06 -18.41
N ARG A 314 -4.14 -0.48 -17.78
CA ARG A 314 -2.87 -0.76 -18.47
C ARG A 314 -3.03 -1.83 -19.55
N LYS A 315 -3.74 -2.92 -19.24
CA LYS A 315 -4.01 -3.99 -20.21
C LYS A 315 -4.85 -3.49 -21.38
N GLU A 316 -5.93 -2.75 -21.10
CA GLU A 316 -6.81 -2.19 -22.13
C GLU A 316 -6.08 -1.15 -23.00
N TRP A 317 -5.22 -0.32 -22.41
CA TRP A 317 -4.37 0.63 -23.14
C TRP A 317 -3.38 -0.06 -24.08
N GLY A 318 -2.72 -1.12 -23.63
CA GLY A 318 -1.84 -1.91 -24.50
C GLY A 318 -2.60 -2.49 -25.71
N ILE A 319 -3.82 -2.99 -25.49
CA ILE A 319 -4.69 -3.47 -26.58
C ILE A 319 -5.03 -2.33 -27.55
N PHE A 320 -5.32 -1.13 -27.04
CA PHE A 320 -5.59 0.04 -27.87
C PHE A 320 -4.38 0.45 -28.71
N GLN A 321 -3.18 0.53 -28.12
CA GLN A 321 -1.95 0.87 -28.83
C GLN A 321 -1.65 -0.11 -29.96
N THR A 322 -1.78 -1.43 -29.71
CA THR A 322 -1.63 -2.45 -30.76
C THR A 322 -2.63 -2.23 -31.90
N ARG A 323 -3.91 -2.01 -31.57
CA ARG A 323 -4.94 -1.77 -32.59
C ARG A 323 -4.69 -0.50 -33.41
N LEU A 324 -4.17 0.55 -32.78
CA LEU A 324 -3.83 1.79 -33.46
C LEU A 324 -2.66 1.58 -34.43
N ALA A 325 -1.60 0.90 -33.99
CA ALA A 325 -0.45 0.57 -34.83
C ALA A 325 -0.85 -0.34 -36.02
N ASP A 326 -1.70 -1.34 -35.78
CA ASP A 326 -2.21 -2.21 -36.84
C ASP A 326 -3.06 -1.43 -37.87
N ALA A 327 -3.91 -0.51 -37.41
CA ALA A 327 -4.73 0.33 -38.27
C ALA A 327 -3.87 1.32 -39.08
N GLU A 328 -2.85 1.92 -38.47
CA GLU A 328 -1.90 2.79 -39.15
C GLU A 328 -1.13 2.02 -40.24
N LYS A 329 -0.64 0.82 -39.93
CA LYS A 329 0.02 -0.05 -40.90
C LYS A 329 -0.91 -0.40 -42.07
N ALA A 330 -2.16 -0.75 -41.78
CA ALA A 330 -3.16 -1.04 -42.81
C ALA A 330 -3.42 0.17 -43.71
N TYR A 331 -3.53 1.37 -43.12
CA TYR A 331 -3.70 2.62 -43.86
C TYR A 331 -2.54 2.91 -44.82
N TYR A 332 -1.28 2.77 -44.37
CA TYR A 332 -0.12 2.97 -45.25
C TYR A 332 -0.09 1.97 -46.40
N LEU A 333 -0.38 0.69 -46.13
CA LEU A 333 -0.46 -0.35 -47.15
C LEU A 333 -1.55 -0.04 -48.20
N GLU A 334 -2.73 0.42 -47.76
CA GLU A 334 -3.81 0.82 -48.67
C GLU A 334 -3.41 1.98 -49.59
N ARG A 335 -2.60 2.92 -49.09
CA ARG A 335 -2.10 4.05 -49.88
C ARG A 335 -0.87 3.72 -50.74
N GLY A 336 -0.40 2.48 -50.74
CA GLY A 336 0.81 2.06 -51.46
C GLY A 336 2.09 2.68 -50.90
N ILE A 337 2.05 3.15 -49.65
CA ILE A 337 3.18 3.76 -48.96
C ILE A 337 3.80 2.69 -48.06
N THR A 338 5.13 2.58 -48.05
CA THR A 338 5.82 1.67 -47.14
C THR A 338 5.60 2.16 -45.70
N PRO A 339 5.02 1.35 -44.80
CA PRO A 339 4.84 1.76 -43.41
C PRO A 339 6.21 2.09 -42.80
N PRO A 340 6.34 3.17 -42.01
CA PRO A 340 7.57 3.44 -41.28
C PRO A 340 7.89 2.25 -40.38
N ASN A 341 9.17 1.82 -40.36
CA ASN A 341 9.61 0.76 -39.44
C ASN A 341 9.38 1.25 -38.00
N SER A 342 8.32 0.76 -37.35
CA SER A 342 8.06 1.03 -35.94
C SER A 342 9.04 0.22 -35.08
N THR A 343 10.29 0.67 -35.01
CA THR A 343 11.21 0.26 -33.94
C THR A 343 11.24 1.38 -32.91
N SER A 344 10.25 1.39 -32.04
CA SER A 344 10.30 2.07 -30.74
C SER A 344 9.42 1.26 -29.79
N VAL A 345 10.07 0.35 -29.08
CA VAL A 345 9.55 -0.37 -27.90
C VAL A 345 9.88 0.45 -26.67
#